data_AF-A0A7X8ZY46-F1
#
_entry.id   AF-A0A7X8ZY46-F1
#
_cell.length_a   1.000
_cell.length_b   1.000
_cell.length_c   1.000
_cell.angle_alpha   90.00
_cell.angle_beta   90.00
_cell.angle_gamma   90.00
#
_symmetry.space_group_name_H-M   'P 1'
#
loop_
_entity.id
_entity.type
_entity.pdbx_description
1 polymer ?
#
loop_
_entity_poly.entity_id
_entity_poly.type
_entity_poly.pdbx_seq_one_letter_code
_entity_poly.pdbx_strand_id
1 'polypeptide(L)' 'MDLITIKTFNFPSEVAIVQSFLEMEGITVYLKNYTASQLSYSIGDIDMQVANEDYEKAKDALIEGGFAVPEDFKQ' A
#
# COMPACT_ATOMS: atom_id res chain seq x y z
N MET A 1 -3.17 -17.11 -5.27
CA MET A 1 -3.08 -15.65 -5.44
C MET A 1 -2.35 -15.15 -4.22
N ASP A 2 -1.06 -14.88 -4.39
CA ASP A 2 -0.17 -14.49 -3.31
C ASP A 2 -0.12 -12.97 -3.26
N LEU A 3 -0.51 -12.42 -2.10
CA LEU A 3 -0.53 -10.99 -1.85
C LEU A 3 0.73 -10.62 -1.06
N ILE A 4 1.46 -9.61 -1.55
CA ILE A 4 2.64 -9.08 -0.87
C ILE A 4 2.33 -7.68 -0.38
N THR A 5 2.66 -7.41 0.87
CA THR A 5 2.61 -6.06 1.44
C THR A 5 3.67 -5.19 0.79
N ILE A 6 3.25 -4.10 0.15
CA ILE A 6 4.12 -3.11 -0.48
C ILE A 6 4.41 -1.93 0.43
N LYS A 7 3.47 -1.61 1.33
CA LYS A 7 3.61 -0.49 2.27
C LYS A 7 2.63 -0.66 3.42
N THR A 8 3.05 -0.21 4.61
CA THR A 8 2.20 -0.17 5.80
C THR A 8 1.96 1.28 6.20
N PHE A 9 0.74 1.60 6.57
CA PHE A 9 0.30 2.96 6.88
C PHE A 9 -0.23 3.07 8.30
N ASN A 10 0.09 4.17 8.97
CA ASN A 10 -0.41 4.44 10.32
C ASN A 10 -1.74 5.22 10.29
N PHE A 11 -2.00 5.95 9.21
CA PHE A 11 -3.16 6.82 9.09
C PHE A 11 -4.01 6.45 7.86
N PRO A 12 -5.34 6.27 8.02
CA PRO A 12 -6.25 5.96 6.91
C PRO A 12 -6.24 7.02 5.79
N SER A 13 -5.96 8.28 6.12
CA SER A 13 -5.92 9.36 5.13
C SER A 13 -4.79 9.19 4.12
N GLU A 14 -3.65 8.65 4.53
CA GLU A 14 -2.51 8.40 3.63
C GLU A 14 -2.82 7.25 2.66
N VAL A 15 -3.53 6.23 3.16
CA VAL A 15 -3.95 5.06 2.38
C VAL A 15 -4.77 5.46 1.17
N ALA A 16 -5.75 6.35 1.34
CA ALA A 16 -6.65 6.77 0.25
C ALA A 16 -5.92 7.44 -0.92
N ILE A 17 -4.88 8.24 -0.61
CA ILE A 17 -4.08 8.95 -1.62
C ILE A 17 -3.26 7.94 -2.42
N VAL A 18 -2.53 7.06 -1.73
CA VAL A 18 -1.65 6.07 -2.39
C VAL A 18 -2.46 5.03 -3.15
N GLN A 19 -3.60 4.59 -2.61
CA GLN A 19 -4.53 3.70 -3.29
C GLN A 19 -4.98 4.31 -4.63
N SER A 20 -5.49 5.54 -4.61
CA SER A 20 -5.99 6.20 -5.81
C SER A 20 -4.89 6.32 -6.86
N PHE A 21 -3.66 6.65 -6.45
CA PHE A 21 -2.50 6.73 -7.33
C PHE A 21 -2.18 5.39 -8.00
N LEU A 22 -2.07 4.31 -7.22
CA LEU A 22 -1.76 2.98 -7.76
C LEU A 22 -2.88 2.45 -8.66
N GLU A 23 -4.14 2.71 -8.32
CA GLU A 23 -5.27 2.34 -9.17
C GLU A 23 -5.26 3.09 -10.52
N MET A 24 -4.84 4.37 -10.53
CA MET A 24 -4.65 5.13 -11.78
C MET A 24 -3.52 4.57 -12.65
N GLU A 25 -2.46 4.03 -12.04
CA GLU A 25 -1.38 3.30 -12.72
C GLU A 25 -1.81 1.89 -13.19
N GLY A 26 -3.07 1.51 -12.95
CA GLY A 26 -3.64 0.22 -13.32
C GLY A 26 -3.13 -0.92 -12.43
N ILE A 27 -2.83 -0.63 -11.17
CA ILE A 27 -2.34 -1.59 -10.18
C ILE A 27 -3.46 -1.83 -9.16
N THR A 28 -3.87 -3.08 -9.01
CA THR A 28 -4.91 -3.44 -8.04
C THR A 28 -4.29 -3.57 -6.65
N VAL A 29 -4.85 -2.85 -5.69
CA VAL A 29 -4.41 -2.87 -4.29
C VAL A 29 -5.46 -3.50 -3.37
N TYR A 30 -4.99 -4.14 -2.31
CA TYR A 30 -5.79 -4.76 -1.27
C TYR A 30 -5.37 -4.20 0.09
N LEU A 31 -6.33 -3.78 0.89
CA LEU A 31 -6.06 -3.18 2.20
C LEU A 31 -6.44 -4.16 3.30
N LYS A 32 -5.45 -4.59 4.08
CA LYS A 32 -5.66 -5.40 5.28
C LYS A 32 -5.83 -4.48 6.49
N ASN A 33 -6.72 -4.85 7.41
CA ASN A 33 -7.02 -4.10 8.64
C ASN A 33 -7.63 -2.69 8.47
N TYR A 34 -7.94 -2.23 7.25
CA TYR A 34 -8.48 -0.89 6.99
C TYR A 34 -9.81 -0.60 7.71
N THR A 35 -10.81 -1.47 7.56
CA THR A 35 -12.13 -1.32 8.21
C THR A 35 -12.01 -1.30 9.74
N ALA A 36 -11.08 -2.08 10.27
CA ALA A 36 -10.84 -2.20 11.70
C ALA A 36 -10.14 -0.94 12.26
N SER A 37 -9.16 -0.40 11.51
CA SER A 37 -8.49 0.87 11.81
C SER A 37 -9.47 2.05 11.79
N GLN A 38 -10.34 2.13 10.78
CA GLN A 38 -11.32 3.22 10.63
C GLN A 38 -12.37 3.27 11.76
N LEU A 39 -12.76 2.12 12.31
CA LEU A 39 -13.81 2.03 13.34
C LEU A 39 -13.28 2.13 14.76
N SER A 40 -12.05 1.68 15.02
CA SER A 40 -11.54 1.48 16.37
C SER A 40 -10.45 2.47 16.78
N TYR A 41 -9.79 3.15 15.82
CA TYR A 41 -8.59 4.00 16.04
C TYR A 41 -7.44 3.31 16.85
N SER A 42 -7.58 2.01 17.14
CA SER A 42 -6.76 1.22 18.07
C SER A 42 -6.16 -0.01 17.39
N ILE A 43 -6.54 -0.28 16.14
CA ILE A 43 -6.03 -1.38 15.35
C ILE A 43 -5.02 -0.76 14.39
N GLY A 44 -3.76 -1.09 14.67
CA GLY A 44 -2.58 -0.51 14.05
C GLY A 44 -2.52 -0.70 12.55
N ASP A 45 -1.46 -0.12 12.00
CA ASP A 45 -0.76 -0.50 10.77
C ASP A 45 -1.66 -1.16 9.70
N ILE A 46 -2.12 -0.32 8.77
CA ILE A 46 -2.89 -0.72 7.61
C ILE A 46 -1.91 -1.23 6.56
N ASP A 47 -1.94 -2.53 6.26
CA ASP A 47 -1.09 -3.11 5.23
C ASP A 47 -1.75 -2.95 3.86
N MET A 48 -1.07 -2.26 2.95
CA MET A 48 -1.41 -2.22 1.54
C MET A 48 -0.66 -3.33 0.81
N GLN A 49 -1.41 -4.18 0.13
CA GLN A 49 -0.92 -5.38 -0.53
C GLN A 49 -1.27 -5.37 -2.02
N VAL A 50 -0.42 -5.96 -2.84
CA VAL A 50 -0.66 -6.17 -4.27
C VAL A 50 -0.44 -7.64 -4.61
N ALA A 51 -0.90 -8.07 -5.78
CA ALA A 51 -0.51 -9.38 -6.30
C ALA A 51 1.02 -9.44 -6.46
N ASN A 52 1.63 -10.57 -6.12
CA ASN A 52 3.08 -10.78 -6.26
C ASN A 52 3.59 -10.39 -7.67
N GLU A 53 2.81 -10.72 -8.71
CA GLU A 53 3.11 -10.39 -10.11
C GLU A 53 3.20 -8.86 -10.38
N ASP A 54 2.46 -8.05 -9.61
CA ASP A 54 2.44 -6.59 -9.72
C ASP A 54 3.42 -5.90 -8.74
N TYR A 55 4.14 -6.66 -7.91
CA TYR A 55 4.98 -6.12 -6.84
C TYR A 55 6.04 -5.14 -7.35
N GLU A 56 6.79 -5.53 -8.39
CA GLU A 56 7.85 -4.69 -8.95
C GLU A 56 7.29 -3.41 -9.56
N LYS A 57 6.17 -3.51 -10.28
CA LYS A 57 5.48 -2.34 -10.86
C LYS A 57 4.96 -1.41 -9.77
N ALA A 58 4.38 -1.95 -8.70
CA ALA A 58 3.86 -1.19 -7.58
C ALA A 58 4.99 -0.49 -6.80
N LYS A 59 6.11 -1.17 -6.58
CA LYS A 59 7.31 -0.60 -5.97
C LYS A 59 7.82 0.60 -6.78
N ASP A 60 7.99 0.43 -8.09
CA ASP A 60 8.49 1.49 -8.96
C ASP A 60 7.53 2.68 -8.98
N ALA A 61 6.21 2.44 -9.10
CA ALA A 61 5.20 3.49 -9.04
C ALA A 61 5.24 4.25 -7.69
N LEU A 62 5.38 3.56 -6.57
CA LEU A 62 5.48 4.20 -5.25
C LEU A 62 6.72 5.11 -5.13
N ILE A 63 7.84 4.68 -5.70
CA ILE A 63 9.09 5.47 -5.70
C ILE A 63 8.94 6.69 -6.63
N GLU A 64 8.42 6.50 -7.84
CA GLU A 64 8.18 7.58 -8.81
C GLU A 64 7.17 8.61 -8.29
N GLY A 65 6.10 8.16 -7.64
CA GLY A 65 5.09 9.00 -7.01
C GLY A 65 5.57 9.72 -5.74
N GLY A 66 6.79 9.43 -5.26
CA GLY A 66 7.35 10.02 -4.04
C GLY A 66 6.71 9.50 -2.75
N PHE A 67 5.99 8.37 -2.81
CA PHE A 67 5.34 7.74 -1.66
C PHE A 67 6.27 6.78 -0.92
N ALA A 68 7.40 6.39 -1.51
CA ALA A 68 8.41 5.54 -0.89
C ALA A 68 9.80 5.89 -1.42
N VAL A 69 10.84 5.50 -0.68
CA VAL A 69 12.22 5.55 -1.16
C VAL A 69 12.70 4.14 -1.49
N PRO A 70 13.68 3.96 -2.41
CA PRO A 70 14.21 2.64 -2.75
C PRO A 70 14.73 1.85 -1.54
N GLU A 71 15.14 2.54 -0.49
CA GLU A 71 15.62 1.95 0.76
C GLU A 71 14.51 1.26 1.56
N ASP A 72 13.25 1.67 1.39
CA ASP A 72 12.08 1.05 2.03
C ASP A 72 11.84 -0.39 1.54
N PHE A 73 12.43 -0.77 0.40
CA PHE A 73 12.24 -2.08 -0.24
C PHE A 73 13.48 -2.97 -0.20
N LYS A 74 14.56 -2.54 0.45
CA LYS A 74 15.75 -3.37 0.67
C LYS A 74 15.47 -4.33 1.82
N GLN A 75 14.80 -5.45 1.55
CA GLN A 75 14.73 -6.62 2.44
C GLN A 75 15.90 -7.57 2.19
#